data_AF-A0A9D4HTV2-F1
#
_entry.id   AF-A0A9D4HTV2-F1
#
_cell.length_a   1.000
_cell.length_b   1.000
_cell.length_c   1.000
_cell.angle_alpha   90.00
_cell.angle_beta   90.00
_cell.angle_gamma   90.00
#
_symmetry.space_group_name_H-M   'P 1'
#
loop_
_entity.id
_entity.type
_entity.pdbx_description
1 polymer ?
#
loop_
_entity_poly.entity_id
_entity_poly.type
_entity_poly.pdbx_seq_one_letter_code
_entity_poly.pdbx_strand_id
1 'polypeptide(L)'
;MPEAHTERLSDPHTVNETINVSSEGITNLHSIVLLVALSIHMVFDGLKLGLLQRDEDVWSVLSSLSLHKILIYFSMGITLCESTSTFKFIAAMIYMSLVSPIGIGIGIIVTSNGETVFMATVSAVLQSIAVGTFLYVAIFKILMKEFKPHSFGKEK
;
A
#
# COMPACT_ATOMS: atom_id res chain seq x y z
N MET A 1 -58.47 7.18 -19.47
CA MET A 1 -57.30 7.70 -18.73
C MET A 1 -57.62 7.64 -17.25
N PRO A 2 -56.68 7.37 -16.33
CA PRO A 2 -55.31 6.84 -16.47
C PRO A 2 -55.17 5.52 -15.64
N GLU A 3 -54.09 4.76 -15.46
CA GLU A 3 -52.64 4.95 -15.53
C GLU A 3 -52.02 3.66 -16.09
N ALA A 4 -51.28 3.79 -17.18
CA ALA A 4 -50.17 2.91 -17.47
C ALA A 4 -48.95 3.50 -16.77
N HIS A 5 -48.32 2.79 -15.85
CA HIS A 5 -46.94 3.09 -15.47
C HIS A 5 -46.22 1.82 -15.00
N THR A 6 -45.77 1.09 -16.01
CA THR A 6 -44.39 0.58 -16.13
C THR A 6 -43.77 0.07 -14.83
N GLU A 7 -43.87 -1.25 -14.63
CA GLU A 7 -42.76 -2.00 -14.04
C GLU A 7 -41.48 -1.60 -14.79
N ARG A 8 -40.67 -0.75 -14.17
CA ARG A 8 -39.32 -0.46 -14.65
C ARG A 8 -38.53 -1.74 -14.50
N LEU A 9 -38.44 -2.45 -15.62
CA LEU A 9 -37.43 -3.43 -15.95
C LEU A 9 -36.07 -2.94 -15.40
N SER A 10 -35.63 -3.55 -14.30
CA SER A 10 -34.27 -3.41 -13.79
C SER A 10 -33.36 -4.10 -14.78
N ASP A 11 -32.90 -3.33 -15.78
CA ASP A 11 -32.04 -3.78 -16.86
C ASP A 11 -30.75 -4.38 -16.27
N PRO A 12 -30.41 -5.65 -16.58
CA PRO A 12 -29.20 -6.28 -16.08
C PRO A 12 -27.94 -5.52 -16.52
N HIS A 13 -28.02 -4.74 -17.60
CA HIS A 13 -26.88 -3.96 -18.11
C HIS A 13 -26.48 -2.80 -17.18
N THR A 14 -27.43 -2.13 -16.52
CA THR A 14 -27.14 -1.01 -15.61
C THR A 14 -26.55 -1.51 -14.29
N VAL A 15 -27.01 -2.68 -13.81
CA VAL A 15 -26.48 -3.32 -12.60
C VAL A 15 -25.03 -3.75 -12.80
N ASN A 16 -24.70 -4.31 -13.96
CA ASN A 16 -23.35 -4.76 -14.28
C ASN A 16 -22.35 -3.60 -14.38
N GLU A 17 -22.77 -2.47 -14.95
CA GLU A 17 -21.95 -1.26 -15.06
C GLU A 17 -21.71 -0.61 -13.69
N THR A 18 -22.75 -0.55 -12.85
CA THR A 18 -22.63 -0.04 -11.47
C THR A 18 -21.72 -0.93 -10.59
N ILE A 19 -21.75 -2.25 -10.80
CA ILE A 19 -20.86 -3.21 -10.11
C ILE A 19 -19.42 -3.09 -10.62
N ASN A 20 -19.21 -2.89 -11.93
CA ASN A 20 -17.85 -2.78 -12.47
C ASN A 20 -17.16 -1.46 -12.05
N VAL A 21 -17.90 -0.34 -12.06
CA VAL A 21 -17.39 0.96 -11.61
C VAL A 21 -17.07 0.97 -10.12
N SER A 22 -17.91 0.33 -9.29
CA SER A 22 -17.65 0.21 -7.85
C SER A 22 -16.47 -0.72 -7.55
N SER A 23 -16.32 -1.84 -8.27
CA SER A 23 -15.20 -2.77 -8.11
C SER A 23 -13.85 -2.15 -8.54
N GLU A 24 -13.80 -1.42 -9.66
CA GLU A 24 -12.61 -0.68 -10.07
C GLU A 24 -12.28 0.45 -9.08
N GLY A 25 -13.29 1.16 -8.58
CA GLY A 25 -13.11 2.17 -7.54
C GLY A 25 -12.46 1.59 -6.28
N ILE A 26 -12.97 0.47 -5.78
CA ILE A 26 -12.47 -0.18 -4.55
C ILE A 26 -11.03 -0.68 -4.73
N THR A 27 -10.70 -1.29 -5.87
CA THR A 27 -9.33 -1.79 -6.14
C THR A 27 -8.31 -0.66 -6.29
N ASN A 28 -8.72 0.48 -6.87
CA ASN A 28 -7.91 1.70 -6.95
C ASN A 28 -7.69 2.31 -5.57
N LEU A 29 -8.73 2.39 -4.73
CA LEU A 29 -8.62 2.89 -3.36
C LEU A 29 -7.67 2.02 -2.53
N HIS A 30 -7.76 0.70 -2.61
CA HIS A 30 -6.83 -0.20 -1.92
C HIS A 30 -5.38 0.02 -2.35
N SER A 31 -5.15 0.24 -3.65
CA SER A 31 -3.81 0.50 -4.19
C SER A 31 -3.25 1.85 -3.73
N ILE A 32 -4.09 2.88 -3.66
CA ILE A 32 -3.71 4.21 -3.15
C ILE A 32 -3.42 4.15 -1.64
N VAL A 33 -4.30 3.53 -0.86
CA VAL A 33 -4.11 3.35 0.59
C VAL A 33 -2.83 2.56 0.87
N LEU A 34 -2.55 1.52 0.09
CA LEU A 34 -1.31 0.75 0.20
C LEU A 34 -0.09 1.61 -0.11
N LEU A 35 -0.11 2.39 -1.19
CA LEU A 35 0.98 3.29 -1.56
C LEU A 35 1.24 4.35 -0.47
N VAL A 36 0.18 4.93 0.10
CA VAL A 36 0.28 5.91 1.19
C VAL A 36 0.83 5.28 2.46
N ALA A 37 0.33 4.12 2.87
CA ALA A 37 0.82 3.40 4.06
C ALA A 37 2.30 3.05 3.92
N LEU A 38 2.71 2.56 2.75
CA LEU A 38 4.10 2.26 2.43
C LEU A 38 4.98 3.50 2.40
N SER A 39 4.50 4.62 1.85
CA SER A 39 5.22 5.90 1.85
C SER A 39 5.51 6.37 3.28
N ILE A 40 4.50 6.34 4.15
CA ILE A 40 4.65 6.72 5.57
C ILE A 40 5.64 5.80 6.29
N HIS A 41 5.55 4.48 6.05
CA HIS A 41 6.47 3.49 6.59
C HIS A 41 7.93 3.76 6.18
N MET A 42 8.18 4.05 4.89
CA MET A 42 9.52 4.39 4.39
C MET A 42 10.10 5.65 5.03
N VAL A 43 9.28 6.68 5.28
CA VAL A 43 9.72 7.91 5.95
C VAL A 43 10.19 7.59 7.37
N PHE A 44 9.39 6.84 8.13
CA PHE A 44 9.71 6.51 9.52
C PHE A 44 10.87 5.53 9.66
N ASP A 45 11.04 4.60 8.73
CA ASP A 45 12.24 3.76 8.67
C ASP A 45 13.51 4.58 8.43
N GLY A 46 13.46 5.54 7.50
CA GLY A 46 14.56 6.47 7.27
C GLY A 46 14.84 7.33 8.49
N LEU A 47 13.79 7.85 9.13
CA LEU A 47 13.90 8.63 10.36
C LEU A 47 14.60 7.83 11.46
N LYS A 48 14.17 6.59 11.70
CA LYS A 48 14.81 5.70 12.69
C LYS A 48 16.30 5.52 12.40
N LEU A 49 16.68 5.22 11.15
CA LEU A 49 18.09 5.11 10.77
C LEU A 49 18.87 6.40 11.04
N GLY A 50 18.28 7.59 10.80
CA GLY A 50 18.90 8.88 11.09
C GLY A 50 18.94 9.25 12.58
N LEU A 51 18.14 8.58 13.43
CA LEU A 51 18.13 8.73 14.89
C LEU A 51 19.19 7.88 15.60
N LEU A 52 19.79 6.91 14.91
CA LEU A 52 20.82 6.05 15.48
C LEU A 52 22.14 6.82 15.63
N GLN A 53 22.76 6.68 16.82
CA GLN A 53 24.01 7.36 17.16
C GLN A 53 25.25 6.45 17.11
N ARG A 54 25.06 5.13 17.12
CA ARG A 54 26.15 4.14 17.13
C ARG A 54 26.18 3.35 15.84
N ASP A 55 27.35 3.25 15.23
CA ASP A 55 27.52 2.58 13.93
C ASP A 55 27.10 1.10 13.96
N GLU A 56 27.32 0.41 15.09
CA GLU A 56 26.92 -0.99 15.26
C GLU A 56 25.39 -1.20 15.22
N ASP A 57 24.63 -0.24 15.76
CA ASP A 57 23.18 -0.28 15.71
C ASP A 57 22.70 -0.03 14.28
N VAL A 58 23.41 0.80 13.51
CA VAL A 58 23.06 1.14 12.13
C VAL A 58 23.13 -0.11 11.27
N TRP A 59 24.22 -0.87 11.35
CA TRP A 59 24.37 -2.11 10.58
C TRP A 59 23.31 -3.15 10.94
N SER A 60 22.98 -3.28 12.23
CA SER A 60 21.94 -4.19 12.70
C SER A 60 20.56 -3.84 12.12
N VAL A 61 20.18 -2.56 12.22
CA VAL A 61 18.87 -2.08 11.71
C VAL A 61 18.86 -2.11 10.18
N LEU A 62 19.96 -1.81 9.50
CA LEU A 62 20.07 -1.85 8.04
C LEU A 62 19.87 -3.28 7.52
N SER A 63 20.46 -4.29 8.16
CA SER A 63 20.28 -5.70 7.79
C SER A 63 18.84 -6.15 7.99
N SER A 64 18.22 -5.82 9.14
CA SER A 64 16.82 -6.12 9.42
C SER A 64 15.88 -5.47 8.40
N LEU A 65 16.11 -4.19 8.10
CA LEU A 65 15.28 -3.42 7.18
C LEU A 65 15.47 -3.84 5.72
N SER A 66 16.69 -4.21 5.32
CA SER A 66 16.99 -4.67 3.96
C SER A 66 16.20 -5.93 3.61
N LEU A 67 16.17 -6.91 4.51
CA LEU A 67 15.36 -8.12 4.34
C LEU A 67 13.87 -7.79 4.19
N HIS A 68 13.38 -6.82 4.96
CA HIS A 68 11.98 -6.40 4.90
C HIS A 68 11.65 -5.63 3.61
N LYS A 69 12.55 -4.77 3.13
CA LYS A 69 12.40 -4.01 1.89
C LYS A 69 12.32 -4.90 0.65
N ILE A 70 13.06 -6.02 0.65
CA ILE A 70 12.99 -7.02 -0.43
C ILE A 70 11.58 -7.60 -0.54
N LEU A 71 10.92 -7.90 0.59
CA LEU A 71 9.55 -8.42 0.59
C LEU A 71 8.54 -7.41 0.03
N ILE A 72 8.70 -6.13 0.36
CA ILE A 72 7.86 -5.05 -0.16
C ILE A 72 8.01 -4.93 -1.68
N TYR A 73 9.26 -4.86 -2.17
CA TYR A 73 9.54 -4.76 -3.60
C TYR A 73 9.16 -6.02 -4.37
N PHE A 74 9.25 -7.19 -3.74
CA PHE A 74 8.79 -8.45 -4.30
C PHE A 74 7.26 -8.47 -4.45
N SER A 75 6.51 -8.08 -3.42
CA SER A 75 5.05 -7.97 -3.47
C SER A 75 4.58 -6.96 -4.51
N MET A 76 5.26 -5.80 -4.55
CA MET A 76 5.08 -4.82 -5.60
C MET A 76 5.38 -5.45 -6.99
N GLY A 77 6.48 -6.18 -7.14
CA GLY A 77 6.86 -6.87 -8.37
C GLY A 77 5.84 -7.89 -8.87
N ILE A 78 5.16 -8.61 -7.98
CA ILE A 78 4.04 -9.50 -8.36
C ILE A 78 2.91 -8.65 -8.99
N THR A 79 2.62 -7.48 -8.44
CA THR A 79 1.62 -6.56 -9.02
C THR A 79 2.06 -6.03 -10.40
N LEU A 80 3.36 -5.94 -10.68
CA LEU A 80 3.89 -5.60 -12.01
C LEU A 80 3.62 -6.71 -13.04
N CYS A 81 3.78 -7.97 -12.66
CA CYS A 81 3.46 -9.11 -13.53
C CYS A 81 1.97 -9.17 -13.92
N GLU A 82 1.09 -8.57 -13.11
CA GLU A 82 -0.36 -8.58 -13.35
C GLU A 82 -0.88 -7.30 -14.02
N SER A 83 -0.09 -6.24 -14.08
CA SER A 83 -0.53 -4.92 -14.57
C SER A 83 0.00 -4.64 -15.97
N THR A 84 -0.89 -4.21 -16.88
CA THR A 84 -0.53 -3.78 -18.24
C THR A 84 0.20 -2.43 -18.26
N SER A 85 0.25 -1.69 -17.14
CA SER A 85 0.85 -0.35 -17.05
C SER A 85 2.13 -0.36 -16.20
N THR A 86 3.20 -0.94 -16.75
CA THR A 86 4.54 -1.01 -16.18
C THR A 86 5.08 0.35 -15.74
N PHE A 87 4.72 1.42 -16.46
CA PHE A 87 5.19 2.78 -16.20
C PHE A 87 4.76 3.33 -14.84
N LYS A 88 3.48 3.19 -14.48
CA LYS A 88 2.94 3.69 -13.19
C LYS A 88 3.60 2.99 -12.00
N PHE A 89 3.88 1.71 -12.16
CA PHE A 89 4.54 0.90 -11.15
C PHE A 89 6.01 1.30 -10.95
N ILE A 90 6.77 1.47 -12.04
CA ILE A 90 8.16 1.94 -11.97
C ILE A 90 8.22 3.33 -11.34
N ALA A 91 7.30 4.23 -11.70
CA ALA A 91 7.22 5.55 -11.09
C ALA A 91 6.98 5.48 -9.57
N ALA A 92 6.10 4.59 -9.11
CA ALA A 92 5.87 4.36 -7.68
C ALA A 92 7.11 3.80 -6.97
N MET A 93 7.87 2.89 -7.60
CA MET A 93 9.12 2.35 -7.05
C MET A 93 10.20 3.43 -6.90
N ILE A 94 10.35 4.29 -7.92
CA ILE A 94 11.29 5.42 -7.87
C ILE A 94 10.87 6.40 -6.77
N TYR A 95 9.58 6.73 -6.68
CA TYR A 95 9.04 7.57 -5.61
C TYR A 95 9.38 6.99 -4.23
N MET A 96 9.11 5.71 -4.01
CA MET A 96 9.40 5.02 -2.75
C MET A 96 10.90 5.03 -2.39
N SER A 97 11.77 4.95 -3.40
CA SER A 97 13.22 5.08 -3.21
C SER A 97 13.62 6.47 -2.73
N LEU A 98 13.01 7.54 -3.27
CA LEU A 98 13.27 8.93 -2.86
C LEU A 98 12.76 9.25 -1.46
N VAL A 99 11.73 8.54 -0.98
CA VAL A 99 11.15 8.75 0.35
C VAL A 99 12.11 8.30 1.48
N SER A 100 12.91 7.24 1.27
CA SER A 100 13.90 6.78 2.25
C SER A 100 14.99 7.81 2.62
N PRO A 101 15.73 8.43 1.67
CA PRO A 101 16.75 9.42 1.98
C PRO A 101 16.16 10.70 2.60
N ILE A 102 14.90 11.04 2.28
CA ILE A 102 14.20 12.16 2.92
C ILE A 102 14.00 11.86 4.42
N GLY A 103 13.51 10.67 4.77
CA GLY A 103 13.36 10.25 6.16
C GLY A 103 14.69 10.27 6.93
N ILE A 104 15.76 9.78 6.32
CA ILE A 104 17.12 9.80 6.91
C ILE A 104 17.59 11.24 7.15
N GLY A 105 17.41 12.13 6.18
CA GLY A 105 17.78 13.54 6.32
C GLY A 105 17.05 14.22 7.48
N ILE A 106 15.74 14.00 7.61
CA ILE A 106 14.96 14.50 8.74
C ILE A 106 15.47 13.91 10.06
N GLY A 107 15.79 12.61 10.09
CA GLY A 107 16.32 11.94 11.28
C GLY A 107 17.63 12.55 11.75
N ILE A 108 18.55 12.82 10.83
CA ILE A 108 19.83 13.46 11.14
C ILE A 108 19.62 14.87 11.72
N ILE A 109 18.68 15.66 11.16
CA ILE A 109 18.34 16.99 11.67
C ILE A 109 17.73 16.91 13.07
N VAL A 110 16.87 15.93 13.34
CA VAL A 110 16.29 15.74 14.67
C VAL A 110 17.37 15.32 15.67
N THR A 111 18.29 14.44 15.27
CA THR A 111 19.42 14.00 16.09
C THR A 111 20.32 15.16 16.49
N SER A 112 20.54 16.14 15.60
CA SER A 112 21.34 17.31 15.93
C SER A 112 20.67 18.26 16.93
N ASN A 113 19.33 18.22 17.05
CA ASN A 113 18.56 19.00 18.02
C ASN A 113 18.35 18.31 19.38
N GLY A 114 18.77 17.03 19.53
CA GLY A 114 18.73 16.31 20.80
C GLY A 114 17.38 15.65 21.16
N GLU A 115 16.35 15.72 20.30
CA GLU A 115 15.01 15.15 20.57
C GLU A 115 14.86 13.68 20.08
N THR A 116 15.88 12.85 20.27
CA THR A 116 15.95 11.51 19.65
C THR A 116 14.92 10.51 20.20
N VAL A 117 14.73 10.45 21.52
CA VAL A 117 13.89 9.42 22.18
C VAL A 117 12.39 9.63 21.92
N PHE A 118 11.93 10.88 21.98
CA PHE A 118 10.54 11.22 21.74
C PHE A 118 10.15 10.92 20.28
N MET A 119 10.98 11.37 19.33
CA MET A 119 10.73 11.14 17.90
C MET A 119 10.86 9.67 17.52
N ALA A 120 11.76 8.91 18.14
CA ALA A 120 11.85 7.46 17.96
C ALA A 120 10.57 6.74 18.43
N THR A 121 9.99 7.17 19.55
CA THR A 121 8.77 6.56 20.09
C THR A 121 7.56 6.88 19.22
N VAL A 122 7.38 8.14 18.84
CA VAL A 122 6.28 8.57 17.95
C VAL A 122 6.36 7.87 16.60
N SER A 123 7.55 7.81 16.00
CA SER A 123 7.75 7.12 14.72
C SER A 123 7.51 5.61 14.83
N ALA A 124 7.87 4.96 15.95
CA ALA A 124 7.56 3.55 16.16
C ALA A 124 6.05 3.28 16.19
N VAL A 125 5.27 4.10 16.90
CA VAL A 125 3.81 3.94 16.98
C VAL A 125 3.16 4.15 15.60
N LEU A 126 3.52 5.23 14.92
CA LEU A 126 2.97 5.54 13.60
C LEU A 126 3.36 4.48 12.55
N GLN A 127 4.58 3.94 12.65
CA GLN A 127 5.03 2.84 11.81
C GLN A 127 4.24 1.55 12.07
N SER A 128 3.95 1.20 13.32
CA SER A 128 3.12 0.02 13.64
C SER A 128 1.73 0.12 13.02
N ILE A 129 1.12 1.32 13.04
CA ILE A 129 -0.19 1.56 12.42
C ILE A 129 -0.10 1.43 10.88
N ALA A 130 0.93 2.01 10.28
CA ALA A 130 1.16 1.93 8.83
C ALA A 130 1.37 0.47 8.37
N VAL A 131 2.17 -0.30 9.10
CA VAL A 131 2.42 -1.73 8.81
C VAL A 131 1.15 -2.56 8.99
N GLY A 132 0.38 -2.31 10.06
CA GLY A 132 -0.91 -2.98 10.27
C GLY A 132 -1.90 -2.71 9.13
N THR A 133 -1.96 -1.47 8.65
CA THR A 133 -2.81 -1.08 7.51
C THR A 133 -2.35 -1.75 6.21
N PHE A 134 -1.04 -1.79 5.97
CA PHE A 134 -0.47 -2.49 4.84
C PHE A 134 -0.83 -3.99 4.87
N LEU A 135 -0.64 -4.66 6.01
CA LEU A 135 -0.94 -6.08 6.16
C LEU A 135 -2.42 -6.37 5.95
N TYR A 136 -3.31 -5.53 6.50
CA TYR A 136 -4.75 -5.63 6.27
C TYR A 136 -5.07 -5.55 4.78
N VAL A 137 -4.65 -4.48 4.09
CA VAL A 137 -4.96 -4.30 2.66
C VAL A 137 -4.34 -5.41 1.80
N ALA A 138 -3.12 -5.85 2.10
CA ALA A 138 -2.43 -6.92 1.38
C ALA A 138 -3.19 -8.25 1.48
N ILE A 139 -3.56 -8.68 2.69
CA ILE A 139 -4.30 -9.93 2.90
C ILE A 139 -5.65 -9.86 2.18
N PHE A 140 -6.41 -8.77 2.31
CA PHE A 140 -7.69 -8.63 1.62
C PHE A 140 -7.55 -8.59 0.10
N LYS A 141 -6.50 -7.94 -0.43
CA LYS A 141 -6.23 -7.91 -1.88
C LYS A 141 -5.89 -9.30 -2.43
N ILE A 142 -5.06 -10.09 -1.74
CA ILE A 142 -4.73 -11.46 -2.13
C ILE A 142 -5.96 -12.38 -1.97
N LEU A 143 -6.64 -12.33 -0.81
CA LEU A 143 -7.75 -13.23 -0.50
C LEU A 143 -8.95 -13.02 -1.42
N MET A 144 -9.34 -11.77 -1.68
CA MET A 144 -10.48 -11.45 -2.56
C MET A 144 -10.19 -11.75 -4.03
N LYS A 145 -8.92 -11.74 -4.44
CA LYS A 145 -8.52 -12.11 -5.79
C LYS A 145 -8.73 -13.60 -6.06
N GLU A 146 -8.52 -14.45 -5.04
CA GLU A 146 -8.68 -15.91 -5.14
C GLU A 146 -10.15 -16.35 -5.01
N PHE A 147 -10.95 -15.65 -4.20
CA PHE A 147 -12.36 -15.99 -3.97
C PHE A 147 -13.34 -15.55 -5.07
N LYS A 148 -12.87 -15.21 -6.28
CA LYS A 148 -13.78 -14.97 -7.40
C LYS A 148 -14.46 -16.30 -7.76
N PRO A 149 -15.79 -16.44 -7.59
CA PRO A 149 -16.46 -17.69 -7.87
C PRO A 149 -16.25 -18.02 -9.35
N HIS A 150 -15.55 -19.13 -9.60
CA HIS A 150 -15.48 -19.73 -10.92
C HIS A 150 -16.92 -20.10 -11.30
N SER A 151 -17.54 -19.31 -12.17
CA SER A 151 -18.87 -19.58 -12.71
C SER A 151 -18.80 -20.87 -13.52
N PHE A 152 -18.95 -22.00 -12.84
CA PHE A 152 -19.18 -23.30 -13.43
C PHE A 152 -20.53 -23.25 -14.13
N GLY A 153 -20.52 -23.44 -15.45
CA GLY A 153 -21.72 -23.79 -16.19
C GLY A 153 -22.12 -22.79 -17.26
N LYS A 154 -21.54 -22.98 -18.46
CA LYS A 154 -22.34 -23.25 -19.66
C LYS A 154 -21.63 -24.32 -20.47
N GLU A 155 -21.86 -25.57 -20.06
CA GLU A 155 -21.79 -26.70 -20.97
C GLU A 155 -23.15 -26.77 -21.69
N LYS A 156 -23.07 -27.02 -23.01
CA LYS A 156 -24.12 -27.36 -23.99
C LYS A 156 -24.75 -26.19 -24.74
#